data_AF-A0A385SS85-F1
#
_entry.id   AF-A0A385SS85-F1
#
_cell.length_a   1.000
_cell.length_b   1.000
_cell.length_c   1.000
_cell.angle_alpha   90.00
_cell.angle_beta   90.00
_cell.angle_gamma   90.00
#
_symmetry.space_group_name_H-M   'P 1'
#
loop_
_entity.id
_entity.type
_entity.pdbx_description
1 polymer ?
#
loop_
_entity_poly.entity_id
_entity_poly.type
_entity_poly.pdbx_seq_one_letter_code
_entity_poly.pdbx_strand_id
1 'polypeptide(L)'
;MERKKFYFFAKFSGDKGGGQPEVSESKEVFATASAQPHVLREKMKEKQLTHGETITASMSPVRLEAAYGKMVLYFCPLQTLEVLGTITPGDGGDIPDDVVLEKLTVPSEHKPGLYTLKNVQLSSNGSIQVIANAETTWEAYS
;
A
#
# COMPACT_ATOMS: atom_id res chain seq x y z
N MET A 1 -50.81 20.05 -41.47
CA MET A 1 -49.99 20.53 -40.34
C MET A 1 -48.61 19.90 -40.49
N GLU A 2 -47.73 20.54 -41.26
CA GLU A 2 -46.36 20.08 -41.50
C GLU A 2 -45.42 20.65 -40.44
N ARG A 3 -44.57 19.81 -39.84
CA ARG A 3 -43.49 20.28 -38.95
C ARG A 3 -42.16 20.21 -39.71
N LYS A 4 -41.61 21.39 -39.97
CA LYS A 4 -40.33 21.64 -40.63
C LYS A 4 -39.16 21.14 -39.77
N LYS A 5 -38.21 20.48 -40.43
CA LYS A 5 -36.87 20.16 -39.93
C LYS A 5 -36.09 21.46 -39.71
N PHE A 6 -35.43 21.58 -38.56
CA PHE A 6 -34.33 22.53 -38.38
C PHE A 6 -33.04 21.73 -38.19
N TYR A 7 -32.22 21.76 -39.23
CA TYR A 7 -30.78 21.47 -39.16
C TYR A 7 -30.08 22.72 -38.65
N PHE A 8 -29.16 22.58 -37.69
CA PHE A 8 -28.11 23.58 -37.48
C PHE A 8 -26.76 22.87 -37.56
N PHE A 9 -25.96 23.29 -38.54
CA PHE A 9 -24.68 22.71 -38.91
C PHE A 9 -23.54 23.53 -38.27
N ALA A 10 -22.60 22.80 -37.66
CA ALA A 10 -21.15 23.02 -37.53
C ALA A 10 -20.54 24.35 -37.02
N LYS A 11 -19.57 24.19 -36.11
CA LYS A 11 -18.20 24.66 -36.37
C LYS A 11 -17.17 23.59 -36.00
N PHE A 12 -16.21 23.45 -36.91
CA PHE A 12 -15.07 22.53 -36.91
C PHE A 12 -13.82 23.28 -36.41
N SER A 13 -13.06 22.65 -35.52
CA SER A 13 -11.63 22.86 -35.16
C SER A 13 -11.46 22.16 -33.81
N GLY A 14 -10.53 21.26 -33.54
CA GLY A 14 -9.29 20.86 -34.17
C GLY A 14 -8.50 20.16 -33.05
N ASP A 15 -8.02 18.95 -33.33
CA ASP A 15 -6.86 18.28 -32.73
C ASP A 15 -6.46 18.61 -31.28
N LYS A 16 -6.93 17.78 -30.34
CA LYS A 16 -6.14 16.92 -29.44
C LYS A 16 -7.06 16.44 -28.34
N GLY A 17 -7.49 15.19 -28.45
CA GLY A 17 -8.16 14.50 -27.37
C GLY A 17 -7.28 14.56 -26.14
N GLY A 18 -7.72 15.33 -25.14
CA GLY A 18 -7.20 15.23 -23.79
C GLY A 18 -7.47 13.81 -23.33
N GLY A 19 -6.45 12.97 -23.33
CA GLY A 19 -6.50 11.71 -22.60
C GLY A 19 -6.85 12.05 -21.16
N GLN A 20 -8.04 11.63 -20.72
CA GLN A 20 -8.24 11.41 -19.30
C GLN A 20 -7.10 10.51 -18.84
N PRO A 21 -6.35 10.86 -17.77
CA PRO A 21 -5.43 9.90 -17.20
C PRO A 21 -6.27 8.69 -16.81
N GLU A 22 -5.84 7.50 -17.26
CA GLU A 22 -6.39 6.24 -16.78
C GLU A 22 -6.32 6.28 -15.26
N VAL A 23 -7.47 6.44 -14.61
CA VAL A 23 -7.57 6.25 -13.17
C VAL A 23 -7.37 4.75 -13.00
N SER A 24 -6.14 4.33 -12.76
CA SER A 24 -5.87 2.95 -12.39
C SER A 24 -6.67 2.70 -11.12
N GLU A 25 -7.72 1.90 -11.21
CA GLU A 25 -8.50 1.54 -10.05
C GLU A 25 -7.54 0.88 -9.04
N SER A 26 -7.50 1.36 -7.80
CA SER A 26 -6.67 0.77 -6.74
C SER A 26 -7.56 0.08 -5.72
N LYS A 27 -7.14 -1.07 -5.20
CA LYS A 27 -7.89 -1.83 -4.19
C LYS A 27 -7.27 -1.61 -2.82
N GLU A 28 -8.09 -1.36 -1.82
CA GLU A 28 -7.64 -1.29 -0.43
C GLU A 28 -7.14 -2.66 0.04
N VAL A 29 -6.04 -2.64 0.82
CA VAL A 29 -5.38 -3.81 1.36
C VAL A 29 -5.58 -3.87 2.87
N PHE A 30 -5.98 -5.02 3.37
CA PHE A 30 -6.31 -5.24 4.78
C PHE A 30 -5.31 -6.19 5.44
N ALA A 31 -5.10 -6.04 6.74
CA ALA A 31 -4.54 -7.10 7.58
C ALA A 31 -5.68 -7.84 8.28
N THR A 32 -5.47 -9.12 8.55
CA THR A 32 -6.37 -9.94 9.38
C THR A 32 -5.60 -10.44 10.60
N ALA A 33 -6.28 -11.05 11.57
CA ALA A 33 -5.61 -11.74 12.69
C ALA A 33 -4.61 -12.81 12.19
N SER A 34 -4.84 -13.38 11.01
CA SER A 34 -3.98 -14.36 10.36
C SER A 34 -2.83 -13.74 9.55
N ALA A 35 -2.66 -12.41 9.54
CA ALA A 35 -1.56 -11.74 8.83
C ALA A 35 -0.16 -12.05 9.42
N GLN A 36 -0.12 -12.70 10.59
CA GLN A 36 1.09 -13.10 11.31
C GLN A 36 1.96 -11.89 11.71
N PRO A 37 1.39 -10.96 12.50
CA PRO A 37 2.10 -9.73 12.91
C PRO A 37 3.39 -10.00 13.69
N HIS A 38 3.49 -11.15 14.36
CA HIS A 38 4.72 -11.56 15.06
C HIS A 38 5.95 -11.59 14.15
N VAL A 39 5.81 -11.96 12.87
CA VAL A 39 6.94 -11.99 11.92
C VAL A 39 7.47 -10.58 11.68
N LEU A 40 6.58 -9.63 11.42
CA LEU A 40 6.97 -8.22 11.25
C LEU A 40 7.62 -7.68 12.53
N ARG A 41 7.02 -7.96 13.70
CA ARG A 41 7.55 -7.57 14.99
C ARG A 41 8.97 -8.12 15.23
N GLU A 42 9.22 -9.39 14.92
CA GLU A 42 10.55 -10.00 15.01
C GLU A 42 11.55 -9.29 14.10
N LYS A 43 11.16 -8.99 12.84
CA LYS A 43 12.01 -8.20 11.93
C LYS A 43 12.30 -6.79 12.43
N MET A 44 11.34 -6.14 13.08
CA MET A 44 11.58 -4.85 13.72
C MET A 44 12.58 -4.97 14.88
N LYS A 45 12.46 -6.01 15.72
CA LYS A 45 13.42 -6.27 16.81
C LYS A 45 14.82 -6.60 16.30
N GLU A 46 14.95 -7.38 15.21
CA GLU A 46 16.23 -7.63 14.54
C GLU A 46 16.91 -6.32 14.09
N LYS A 47 16.12 -5.30 13.77
CA LYS A 47 16.59 -3.95 13.40
C LYS A 47 16.76 -3.02 14.60
N GLN A 48 16.65 -3.54 15.82
CA GLN A 48 16.78 -2.81 17.07
C GLN A 48 15.77 -1.66 17.22
N LEU A 49 14.63 -1.75 16.52
CA LEU A 49 13.55 -0.79 16.68
C LEU A 49 12.88 -0.98 18.03
N THR A 50 12.33 0.09 18.57
CA THR A 50 11.66 0.07 19.88
C THR A 50 10.28 0.71 19.83
N HIS A 51 9.54 0.66 20.94
CA HIS A 51 8.25 1.33 21.07
C HIS A 51 8.36 2.84 20.77
N GLY A 52 7.27 3.41 20.23
CA GLY A 52 7.20 4.84 19.91
C GLY A 52 8.00 5.28 18.69
N GLU A 53 8.80 4.38 18.11
CA GLU A 53 9.62 4.67 16.95
C GLU A 53 8.79 4.78 15.67
N THR A 54 9.22 5.63 14.76
CA THR A 54 8.66 5.75 13.41
C THR A 54 9.79 5.84 12.40
N ILE A 55 9.75 4.96 11.39
CA ILE A 55 10.77 4.86 10.34
C ILE A 55 10.14 4.85 8.95
N THR A 56 10.95 5.14 7.94
CA THR A 56 10.68 4.75 6.55
C THR A 56 11.39 3.44 6.26
N ALA A 57 10.71 2.47 5.66
CA ALA A 57 11.26 1.15 5.42
C ALA A 57 10.79 0.51 4.10
N SER A 58 11.54 -0.51 3.67
CA SER A 58 11.12 -1.46 2.65
C SER A 58 10.98 -2.86 3.26
N MET A 59 9.96 -3.60 2.86
CA MET A 59 9.64 -4.94 3.35
C MET A 59 9.62 -5.94 2.20
N SER A 60 10.36 -7.05 2.31
CA SER A 60 10.46 -8.04 1.23
C SER A 60 10.66 -9.49 1.70
N PRO A 61 10.00 -10.46 1.06
CA PRO A 61 8.71 -10.32 0.38
C PRO A 61 7.56 -10.24 1.38
N VAL A 62 6.54 -9.46 1.08
CA VAL A 62 5.20 -9.58 1.67
C VAL A 62 4.30 -10.36 0.72
N ARG A 63 3.30 -11.06 1.26
CA ARG A 63 2.35 -11.83 0.46
C ARG A 63 1.02 -11.13 0.37
N LEU A 64 0.58 -10.88 -0.86
CA LEU A 64 -0.71 -10.32 -1.17
C LEU A 64 -1.63 -11.44 -1.66
N GLU A 65 -2.78 -11.62 -1.02
CA GLU A 65 -3.77 -12.62 -1.44
C GLU A 65 -5.17 -12.03 -1.56
N ALA A 66 -5.99 -12.59 -2.45
CA ALA A 66 -7.40 -12.27 -2.53
C ALA A 66 -8.17 -13.23 -1.60
N ALA A 67 -8.66 -12.73 -0.47
CA ALA A 67 -9.40 -13.50 0.52
C ALA A 67 -10.66 -12.76 0.96
N TYR A 68 -11.78 -13.48 1.10
CA TYR A 68 -13.07 -12.92 1.54
C TYR A 68 -13.55 -11.71 0.70
N GLY A 69 -13.25 -11.71 -0.60
CA GLY A 69 -13.60 -10.62 -1.51
C GLY A 69 -12.74 -9.35 -1.34
N LYS A 70 -11.65 -9.42 -0.56
CA LYS A 70 -10.73 -8.32 -0.29
C LYS A 70 -9.30 -8.70 -0.63
N MET A 71 -8.43 -7.69 -0.76
CA MET A 71 -6.99 -7.90 -0.83
C MET A 71 -6.43 -7.90 0.59
N VAL A 72 -5.68 -8.95 0.94
CA VAL A 72 -5.13 -9.16 2.29
C VAL A 72 -3.62 -9.28 2.22
N LEU A 73 -2.92 -8.61 3.12
CA LEU A 73 -1.48 -8.69 3.28
C LEU A 73 -1.11 -9.67 4.38
N TYR A 74 -0.13 -10.52 4.10
CA TYR A 74 0.45 -11.48 5.04
C TYR A 74 1.95 -11.26 5.15
N PHE A 75 2.45 -11.24 6.39
CA PHE A 75 3.88 -11.07 6.69
C PHE A 75 4.64 -12.39 6.78
N CYS A 76 3.96 -13.54 6.64
CA CYS A 76 4.56 -14.86 6.74
C CYS A 76 5.86 -15.08 5.94
N PRO A 77 5.98 -14.60 4.69
CA PRO A 77 7.21 -14.79 3.93
C PRO A 77 8.23 -13.65 4.10
N LEU A 78 8.00 -12.70 5.01
CA LEU A 78 8.86 -11.55 5.20
C LEU A 78 10.25 -11.99 5.69
N GLN A 79 11.26 -11.70 4.87
CA GLN A 79 12.65 -12.04 5.16
C GLN A 79 13.46 -10.81 5.57
N THR A 80 13.23 -9.71 4.85
CA THR A 80 14.02 -8.48 4.99
C THR A 80 13.12 -7.31 5.34
N LEU A 81 13.50 -6.61 6.42
CA LEU A 81 13.09 -5.25 6.72
C LEU A 81 14.30 -4.33 6.55
N GLU A 82 14.25 -3.45 5.57
CA GLU A 82 15.29 -2.47 5.31
C GLU A 82 14.84 -1.12 5.85
N VAL A 83 15.59 -0.58 6.81
CA VAL A 83 15.34 0.76 7.37
C VAL A 83 16.01 1.77 6.46
N LEU A 84 15.22 2.63 5.83
CA LEU A 84 15.68 3.68 4.92
C LEU A 84 15.97 4.99 5.67
N GLY A 85 15.28 5.21 6.79
CA GLY A 85 15.54 6.35 7.67
C GLY A 85 14.62 6.37 8.89
N THR A 86 15.05 7.04 9.95
CA THR A 86 14.26 7.24 11.17
C THR A 86 13.60 8.62 11.15
N ILE A 87 12.26 8.64 11.31
CA ILE A 87 11.45 9.86 11.37
C ILE A 87 11.30 10.32 12.83
N THR A 88 11.05 9.39 13.74
CA THR A 88 10.92 9.66 15.18
C THR A 88 11.60 8.53 15.95
N PRO A 89 12.51 8.83 16.90
CA PRO A 89 13.20 7.80 17.67
C PRO A 89 12.23 7.10 18.62
N GLY A 90 12.52 5.83 18.92
CA GLY A 90 11.79 5.10 19.94
C GLY A 90 12.21 5.47 21.37
N ASP A 91 11.41 5.01 22.33
CA ASP A 91 11.60 5.24 23.76
C ASP A 91 12.23 4.06 24.50
N GLY A 92 12.63 3.01 23.78
CA GLY A 92 13.24 1.80 24.36
C GLY A 92 12.26 0.74 24.83
N GLY A 93 10.95 1.00 24.78
CA GLY A 93 9.93 0.02 25.17
C GLY A 93 9.74 -1.12 24.18
N ASP A 94 8.91 -2.09 24.56
CA ASP A 94 8.59 -3.25 23.73
C ASP A 94 7.68 -2.91 22.54
N ILE A 95 8.01 -3.48 21.38
CA ILE A 95 7.17 -3.35 20.18
C ILE A 95 5.81 -4.05 20.39
N PRO A 96 4.67 -3.39 20.06
CA PRO A 96 3.33 -3.96 20.15
C PRO A 96 3.13 -5.26 19.37
N ASP A 97 2.08 -6.01 19.71
CA ASP A 97 1.75 -7.32 19.11
C ASP A 97 0.84 -7.22 17.88
N ASP A 98 -0.01 -6.20 17.82
CA ASP A 98 -1.01 -6.03 16.77
C ASP A 98 -0.48 -5.21 15.59
N VAL A 99 -1.02 -5.47 14.40
CA VAL A 99 -0.70 -4.72 13.17
C VAL A 99 -1.93 -4.10 12.54
N VAL A 100 -1.79 -2.88 12.06
CA VAL A 100 -2.80 -2.14 11.31
C VAL A 100 -2.18 -1.65 10.01
N LEU A 101 -2.93 -1.77 8.91
CA LEU A 101 -2.54 -1.18 7.62
C LEU A 101 -3.34 0.10 7.43
N GLU A 102 -2.66 1.19 7.09
CA GLU A 102 -3.29 2.48 6.85
C GLU A 102 -2.99 2.96 5.44
N LYS A 103 -4.05 3.35 4.71
CA LYS A 103 -3.98 3.92 3.36
C LYS A 103 -3.29 3.02 2.33
N LEU A 104 -3.04 1.76 2.66
CA LEU A 104 -2.37 0.83 1.78
C LEU A 104 -3.33 0.37 0.70
N THR A 105 -3.06 0.78 -0.52
CA THR A 105 -3.77 0.32 -1.71
C THR A 105 -2.83 -0.41 -2.64
N VAL A 106 -3.34 -1.38 -3.38
CA VAL A 106 -2.63 -2.07 -4.44
C VAL A 106 -3.24 -1.71 -5.80
N PRO A 107 -2.44 -1.40 -6.83
CA PRO A 107 -2.95 -1.17 -8.19
C PRO A 107 -3.73 -2.39 -8.73
N SER A 108 -4.82 -2.18 -9.46
CA SER A 108 -5.70 -3.30 -9.90
C SER A 108 -5.04 -4.30 -10.84
N GLU A 109 -3.97 -3.91 -11.52
CA GLU A 109 -3.18 -4.79 -12.38
C GLU A 109 -2.32 -5.78 -11.59
N HIS A 110 -2.05 -5.51 -10.31
CA HIS A 110 -1.30 -6.42 -9.45
C HIS A 110 -2.19 -7.59 -9.02
N LYS A 111 -1.67 -8.79 -9.22
CA LYS A 111 -2.35 -10.05 -8.87
C LYS A 111 -1.91 -10.52 -7.48
N PRO A 112 -2.66 -11.44 -6.84
CA PRO A 112 -2.13 -12.18 -5.70
C PRO A 112 -0.73 -12.73 -5.97
N GLY A 113 0.18 -12.61 -5.00
CA GLY A 113 1.59 -12.95 -5.20
C GLY A 113 2.51 -12.42 -4.09
N LEU A 114 3.81 -12.56 -4.32
CA LEU A 114 4.85 -12.01 -3.46
C LEU A 114 5.32 -10.67 -4.00
N TYR A 115 5.51 -9.70 -3.12
CA TYR A 115 5.90 -8.35 -3.47
C TYR A 115 6.94 -7.79 -2.50
N THR A 116 7.79 -6.90 -2.99
CA THR A 116 8.49 -5.94 -2.16
C THR A 116 7.61 -4.71 -2.02
N LEU A 117 7.35 -4.30 -0.78
CA LEU A 117 6.63 -3.07 -0.46
C LEU A 117 7.65 -2.02 -0.02
N LYS A 118 7.85 -0.99 -0.85
CA LYS A 118 8.90 0.02 -0.67
C LYS A 118 8.35 1.32 -0.10
N ASN A 119 9.21 2.06 0.61
CA ASN A 119 8.92 3.40 1.14
C ASN A 119 7.62 3.47 1.96
N VAL A 120 7.39 2.49 2.81
CA VAL A 120 6.31 2.57 3.80
C VAL A 120 6.80 3.26 5.06
N GLN A 121 5.91 3.97 5.72
CA GLN A 121 6.15 4.42 7.08
C GLN A 121 5.72 3.32 8.06
N LEU A 122 6.61 2.94 8.95
CA LEU A 122 6.37 1.92 9.98
C LEU A 122 6.44 2.60 11.35
N SER A 123 5.38 2.51 12.14
CA SER A 123 5.29 3.07 13.49
C SER A 123 4.93 2.01 14.52
N SER A 124 5.45 2.10 15.74
CA SER A 124 5.28 1.11 16.83
C SER A 124 4.66 1.72 18.10
N ASN A 125 3.63 2.56 17.97
CA ASN A 125 2.96 3.21 19.09
C ASN A 125 1.52 2.69 19.27
N GLY A 126 1.28 1.93 20.33
CA GLY A 126 0.01 1.23 20.60
C GLY A 126 -0.24 -0.01 19.73
N SER A 127 0.04 0.08 18.43
CA SER A 127 0.10 -1.04 17.47
C SER A 127 1.25 -0.83 16.49
N ILE A 128 1.64 -1.87 15.76
CA ILE A 128 2.49 -1.71 14.57
C ILE A 128 1.61 -1.15 13.45
N GLN A 129 1.91 0.05 12.97
CA GLN A 129 1.19 0.68 11.87
C GLN A 129 2.06 0.64 10.61
N VAL A 130 1.55 0.01 9.55
CA VAL A 130 2.14 0.06 8.21
C VAL A 130 1.35 1.07 7.40
N ILE A 131 1.95 2.24 7.17
CA ILE A 131 1.28 3.40 6.60
C ILE A 131 1.84 3.63 5.20
N ALA A 132 0.97 3.55 4.20
CA ALA A 132 1.34 3.94 2.84
C ALA A 132 1.25 5.46 2.68
N ASN A 133 2.14 6.00 1.85
CA ASN A 133 2.17 7.40 1.44
C ASN A 133 2.35 7.49 -0.08
N ALA A 134 2.54 8.70 -0.61
CA ALA A 134 2.67 8.94 -2.04
C ALA A 134 3.92 8.31 -2.69
N GLU A 135 4.93 7.94 -1.89
CA GLU A 135 6.18 7.32 -2.35
C GLU A 135 6.13 5.79 -2.23
N THR A 136 5.11 5.24 -1.58
CA THR A 136 4.93 3.80 -1.40
C THR A 136 4.68 3.12 -2.73
N THR A 137 5.48 2.11 -3.04
CA THR A 137 5.37 1.34 -4.30
C THR A 137 5.41 -0.16 -4.05
N TRP A 138 4.76 -0.90 -4.95
CA TRP A 138 4.77 -2.35 -5.00
C TRP A 138 5.67 -2.81 -6.13
N GLU A 139 6.55 -3.78 -5.86
CA GLU A 139 7.38 -4.42 -6.86
C GLU A 139 7.21 -5.92 -6.77
N ALA A 140 6.90 -6.59 -7.88
CA ALA A 140 6.76 -8.05 -7.90
C ALA A 140 8.07 -8.71 -7.45
N TYR A 141 7.99 -9.66 -6.52
CA TYR A 141 9.14 -10.41 -6.04
C TYR A 141 9.43 -11.57 -7.01
N SER A 142 10.58 -11.51 -7.67
CA SER A 142 11.06 -12.51 -8.65
C SER A 142 11.98 -13.55 -8.04
#